data_AF-A0A4P5Z2E6-F1
#
_entry.id   AF-A0A4P5Z2E6-F1
#
_cell.length_a   1.000
_cell.length_b   1.000
_cell.length_c   1.000
_cell.angle_alpha   90.00
_cell.angle_beta   90.00
_cell.angle_gamma   90.00
#
_symmetry.space_group_name_H-M   'P 1'
#
loop_
_entity.id
_entity.type
_entity.pdbx_description
1 polymer ?
#
loop_
_entity_poly.entity_id
_entity_poly.type
_entity_poly.pdbx_seq_one_letter_code
_entity_poly.pdbx_strand_id
1 'polypeptide(L)'
;MYRDERLADCDAAAVVEVIEHLDPPRLAAFERARFGCARPGTVVLTTPNREYNGKWETLPAGRFRHRDHRFEWTRAEFHDWATRIAARFSYTVRFLPSAPRTRWSARRLSWRCSASEKRAKNRPQPGRVF
;
A
#
# COMPACT_ATOMS: atom_id res chain seq x y z
N MET A 1 -16.40 1.77 -11.66
CA MET A 1 -15.20 2.10 -10.87
C MET A 1 -15.37 3.54 -10.40
N TYR A 2 -15.46 3.79 -9.10
CA TYR A 2 -15.64 5.14 -8.57
C TYR A 2 -14.29 5.88 -8.55
N ARG A 3 -14.27 7.11 -9.06
CA ARG A 3 -13.10 8.01 -9.08
C ARG A 3 -13.52 9.29 -8.37
N ASP A 4 -12.91 9.57 -7.23
CA ASP A 4 -13.09 10.83 -6.54
C ASP A 4 -12.04 11.83 -7.07
N GLU A 5 -12.51 12.85 -7.78
CA GLU A 5 -11.65 13.87 -8.40
C GLU A 5 -10.90 14.71 -7.35
N ARG A 6 -11.43 14.81 -6.11
CA ARG A 6 -10.76 15.51 -5.02
C ARG A 6 -9.48 14.84 -4.55
N LEU A 7 -9.28 13.57 -4.91
CA LEU A 7 -8.07 12.81 -4.60
C LEU A 7 -7.02 12.92 -5.71
N ALA A 8 -7.37 13.49 -6.87
CA ALA A 8 -6.38 13.88 -7.85
C ALA A 8 -5.52 14.99 -7.23
N ASP A 9 -4.20 14.93 -7.44
CA ASP A 9 -3.22 15.92 -6.94
C ASP A 9 -2.85 15.85 -5.45
N CYS A 10 -3.26 14.82 -4.71
CA CYS A 10 -2.70 14.59 -3.36
C CYS A 10 -1.18 14.36 -3.41
N ASP A 11 -0.41 15.11 -2.62
CA ASP A 11 1.05 14.90 -2.53
C ASP A 11 1.41 13.52 -1.97
N ALA A 12 0.62 13.06 -1.00
CA ALA A 12 0.84 11.80 -0.31
C ALA A 12 -0.46 11.07 0.05
N ALA A 13 -0.31 9.79 0.33
CA ALA A 13 -1.40 8.85 0.52
C ALA A 13 -1.06 7.84 1.62
N ALA A 14 -1.80 7.84 2.71
CA ALA A 14 -1.74 6.78 3.72
C ALA A 14 -2.78 5.69 3.40
N VAL A 15 -2.40 4.42 3.50
CA VAL A 15 -3.24 3.23 3.27
C VAL A 15 -2.91 2.23 4.38
N VAL A 16 -3.41 2.50 5.57
CA VAL A 16 -2.93 1.85 6.80
C VAL A 16 -3.90 0.75 7.19
N GLU A 17 -3.49 -0.52 7.05
CA GLU A 17 -4.30 -1.72 7.33
C GLU A 17 -5.64 -1.71 6.59
N VAL A 18 -5.57 -1.61 5.27
CA VAL A 18 -6.77 -1.52 4.41
C VAL A 18 -6.83 -2.67 3.43
N ILE A 19 -5.70 -3.01 2.80
CA ILE A 19 -5.71 -3.88 1.64
C ILE A 19 -6.11 -5.32 1.99
N GLU A 20 -5.80 -5.78 3.21
CA GLU A 20 -6.17 -7.09 3.73
C GLU A 20 -7.68 -7.29 3.86
N HIS A 21 -8.47 -6.20 3.86
CA HIS A 21 -9.93 -6.25 3.91
C HIS A 21 -10.57 -6.34 2.51
N LEU A 22 -9.78 -6.20 1.46
CA LEU A 22 -10.26 -6.22 0.08
C LEU A 22 -10.25 -7.64 -0.49
N ASP A 23 -11.36 -8.06 -1.10
CA ASP A 23 -11.36 -9.24 -1.96
C ASP A 23 -10.54 -8.99 -3.25
N PRO A 24 -10.10 -10.04 -3.97
CA PRO A 24 -9.19 -9.88 -5.10
C PRO A 24 -9.68 -8.91 -6.20
N PRO A 25 -10.96 -8.95 -6.63
CA PRO A 25 -11.50 -7.95 -7.55
C PRO A 25 -11.41 -6.51 -7.01
N ARG A 26 -11.72 -6.29 -5.73
CA ARG A 26 -11.62 -4.97 -5.09
C ARG A 26 -10.18 -4.51 -4.92
N LEU A 27 -9.24 -5.41 -4.64
CA LEU A 27 -7.81 -5.09 -4.61
C LEU A 27 -7.34 -4.59 -5.98
N ALA A 28 -7.71 -5.28 -7.06
CA ALA A 28 -7.36 -4.86 -8.42
C ALA A 28 -7.98 -3.49 -8.77
N ALA A 29 -9.19 -3.20 -8.31
CA ALA A 29 -9.82 -1.88 -8.47
C ALA A 29 -9.08 -0.80 -7.65
N PHE A 30 -8.70 -1.11 -6.42
CA PHE A 30 -7.92 -0.24 -5.55
C PHE A 30 -6.58 0.14 -6.19
N GLU A 31 -5.86 -0.82 -6.78
CA GLU A 31 -4.60 -0.58 -7.47
C GLU A 31 -4.73 0.49 -8.56
N ARG A 32 -5.74 0.34 -9.43
CA ARG A 32 -6.01 1.29 -10.51
C ARG A 32 -6.44 2.65 -9.95
N ALA A 33 -7.32 2.67 -8.95
CA ALA A 33 -7.85 3.91 -8.39
C ALA A 33 -6.74 4.72 -7.70
N ARG A 34 -5.90 4.06 -6.89
CA ARG A 34 -4.87 4.73 -6.09
C ARG A 34 -3.64 5.08 -6.91
N PHE A 35 -3.07 4.13 -7.65
CA PHE A 35 -1.79 4.31 -8.36
C PHE A 35 -1.96 4.76 -9.81
N GLY A 36 -3.15 4.58 -10.40
CA GLY A 36 -3.45 4.98 -11.78
C GLY A 36 -4.29 6.25 -11.90
N CYS A 37 -5.30 6.46 -11.04
CA CYS A 37 -6.18 7.63 -11.12
C CYS A 37 -5.79 8.76 -10.17
N ALA A 38 -5.67 8.49 -8.86
CA ALA A 38 -5.28 9.49 -7.87
C ALA A 38 -3.79 9.86 -7.96
N ARG A 39 -2.94 8.87 -8.29
CA ARG A 39 -1.50 9.03 -8.59
C ARG A 39 -0.74 9.94 -7.62
N PRO A 40 -0.86 9.74 -6.30
CA PRO A 40 -0.20 10.58 -5.33
C PRO A 40 1.33 10.53 -5.51
N GLY A 41 2.02 11.61 -5.14
CA GLY A 41 3.49 11.67 -5.21
C GLY A 41 4.17 10.65 -4.30
N THR A 42 3.55 10.38 -3.14
CA THR A 42 4.01 9.39 -2.17
C THR A 42 2.89 8.47 -1.68
N VAL A 43 3.16 7.17 -1.49
CA VAL A 43 2.22 6.24 -0.81
C VAL A 43 2.90 5.56 0.38
N VAL A 44 2.28 5.66 1.55
CA VAL A 44 2.57 4.90 2.76
C VAL A 44 1.42 3.94 3.00
N LEU A 45 1.62 2.68 2.65
CA LEU A 45 0.67 1.60 2.94
C LEU A 45 1.09 0.88 4.25
N THR A 46 0.23 0.06 4.85
CA THR A 46 0.60 -0.96 5.83
C THR A 46 -0.31 -2.17 5.69
N THR A 47 0.18 -3.37 6.04
CA THR A 47 -0.65 -4.58 6.13
C THR A 47 -0.05 -5.59 7.13
N PRO A 48 -0.85 -6.48 7.74
CA PRO A 48 -0.35 -7.52 8.63
C PRO A 48 0.62 -8.48 7.94
N ASN A 49 1.71 -8.84 8.64
CA ASN A 49 2.60 -9.92 8.21
C ASN A 49 2.15 -11.26 8.79
N ARG A 50 1.67 -12.17 7.94
CA ARG A 50 1.21 -13.51 8.33
C ARG A 50 2.26 -14.35 9.07
N GLU A 51 3.55 -14.18 8.76
CA GLU A 51 4.65 -14.93 9.39
C GLU A 51 4.73 -14.68 10.90
N TYR A 52 4.15 -13.58 11.39
CA TYR A 52 4.11 -13.26 12.81
C TYR A 52 2.89 -13.83 13.55
N ASN A 53 1.95 -14.46 12.85
CA ASN A 53 0.74 -15.01 13.48
C ASN A 53 1.06 -16.12 14.48
N GLY A 54 2.05 -16.96 14.18
CA GLY A 54 2.50 -18.03 15.09
C GLY A 54 3.09 -17.54 16.42
N LYS A 55 3.32 -16.22 16.58
CA LYS A 55 3.75 -15.63 17.85
C LYS A 55 2.59 -15.25 18.77
N TRP A 56 1.35 -15.40 18.30
CA TRP A 56 0.17 -15.14 19.10
C TRP A 56 -0.31 -16.45 19.71
N GLU A 57 -0.09 -16.63 21.01
CA GLU A 57 -0.46 -17.84 21.75
C GLU A 57 -1.96 -18.17 21.64
N THR A 58 -2.79 -17.13 21.49
CA THR A 58 -4.25 -17.25 21.40
C THR A 58 -4.79 -17.38 19.98
N LEU A 59 -3.92 -17.38 18.96
CA LEU A 59 -4.36 -17.46 17.56
C LEU A 59 -4.18 -18.88 17.02
N PRO A 60 -5.27 -19.61 16.73
CA PRO A 60 -5.16 -20.95 16.16
C PRO A 60 -4.39 -20.95 14.84
N ALA A 61 -3.56 -21.98 14.63
CA ALA A 61 -2.78 -22.13 13.41
C ALA A 61 -3.66 -22.02 12.15
N GLY A 62 -3.21 -21.23 11.17
CA GLY A 62 -3.94 -21.03 9.91
C GLY A 62 -5.10 -20.03 9.98
N ARG A 63 -5.32 -19.33 11.10
CA ARG A 63 -6.30 -18.23 11.19
C ARG A 63 -5.66 -16.87 10.91
N PHE A 64 -6.51 -15.95 10.42
CA PHE A 64 -6.20 -14.53 10.32
C PHE A 64 -6.34 -13.86 11.68
N ARG A 65 -5.56 -12.79 11.93
CA ARG A 65 -5.62 -11.96 13.15
C ARG A 65 -6.96 -11.29 13.36
N HIS A 66 -7.68 -11.02 12.27
CA HIS A 66 -9.01 -10.45 12.31
C HIS A 66 -9.95 -11.22 11.40
N ARG A 67 -11.19 -11.41 11.85
CA ARG A 67 -12.24 -12.14 11.08
C ARG A 67 -12.56 -11.48 9.74
N ASP A 68 -12.34 -10.17 9.64
CA ASP A 68 -12.66 -9.39 8.44
C ASP A 68 -11.49 -9.31 7.44
N HIS A 69 -10.38 -9.99 7.70
CA HIS A 69 -9.32 -10.14 6.73
C HIS A 69 -9.74 -11.14 5.64
N ARG A 70 -9.51 -10.75 4.39
CA ARG A 70 -9.69 -11.59 3.20
C ARG A 70 -8.42 -12.33 2.85
N PHE A 71 -7.27 -11.78 3.23
CA PHE A 71 -5.96 -12.42 3.13
C PHE A 71 -5.01 -11.84 4.18
N GLU A 72 -3.92 -12.56 4.45
CA GLU A 72 -2.75 -12.00 5.13
C GLU A 72 -1.51 -12.49 4.41
N TRP A 73 -0.68 -11.56 3.97
CA TRP A 73 0.50 -11.89 3.18
C TRP A 73 1.71 -12.16 4.06
N THR A 74 2.55 -13.07 3.57
CA THR A 74 3.96 -13.16 3.94
C THR A 74 4.72 -11.94 3.42
N ARG A 75 5.94 -11.70 3.92
CA ARG A 75 6.81 -10.66 3.36
C ARG A 75 7.05 -10.85 1.85
N ALA A 76 7.24 -12.09 1.40
CA ALA A 76 7.50 -12.39 0.00
C ALA A 76 6.31 -12.00 -0.90
N GLU A 77 5.09 -12.43 -0.55
CA GLU A 77 3.88 -12.07 -1.29
C GLU A 77 3.66 -10.55 -1.34
N PHE A 78 3.91 -9.86 -0.23
CA PHE A 78 3.83 -8.40 -0.20
C PHE A 78 4.90 -7.76 -1.10
N HIS A 79 6.14 -8.23 -1.04
CA HIS A 79 7.25 -7.72 -1.85
C HIS A 79 6.96 -7.87 -3.35
N ASP A 80 6.47 -9.03 -3.75
CA ASP A 80 6.13 -9.32 -5.14
C ASP A 80 4.99 -8.43 -5.62
N TRP A 81 3.92 -8.30 -4.82
CA TRP A 81 2.81 -7.41 -5.15
C TRP A 81 3.28 -5.97 -5.29
N ALA A 82 4.01 -5.44 -4.31
CA ALA A 82 4.45 -4.05 -4.32
C ALA A 82 5.43 -3.74 -5.47
N THR A 83 6.31 -4.69 -5.80
CA THR A 83 7.25 -4.56 -6.93
C THR A 83 6.52 -4.52 -8.26
N ARG A 84 5.48 -5.34 -8.45
CA ARG A 84 4.63 -5.28 -9.65
C ARG A 84 3.88 -3.96 -9.77
N ILE A 85 3.35 -3.43 -8.66
CA ILE A 85 2.71 -2.11 -8.65
C ILE A 85 3.69 -1.00 -9.01
N ALA A 86 4.88 -1.04 -8.43
CA ALA A 86 5.94 -0.08 -8.69
C ALA A 86 6.31 -0.06 -10.18
N ALA A 87 6.56 -1.24 -10.78
CA ALA A 87 6.85 -1.38 -12.19
C ALA A 87 5.68 -0.90 -13.08
N ARG A 88 4.45 -1.33 -12.77
CA ARG A 88 3.25 -1.02 -13.57
C ARG A 88 2.89 0.47 -13.58
N PHE A 89 3.03 1.15 -12.44
CA PHE A 89 2.58 2.53 -12.26
C PHE A 89 3.73 3.55 -12.15
N SER A 90 4.97 3.14 -12.44
CA SER A 90 6.17 4.00 -12.45
C SER A 90 6.50 4.64 -11.10
N TYR A 91 6.38 3.84 -10.02
CA TYR A 91 6.85 4.20 -8.69
C TYR A 91 8.17 3.49 -8.37
N THR A 92 8.94 4.03 -7.42
CA THR A 92 9.97 3.25 -6.72
C THR A 92 9.39 2.69 -5.43
N VAL A 93 9.84 1.51 -4.99
CA VAL A 93 9.39 0.86 -3.76
C VAL A 93 10.55 0.68 -2.79
N ARG A 94 10.30 0.92 -1.50
CA ARG A 94 11.22 0.61 -0.40
C ARG A 94 10.46 -0.06 0.74
N PHE A 95 11.02 -1.14 1.26
CA PHE A 95 10.47 -1.91 2.36
C PHE A 95 11.12 -1.50 3.68
N LEU A 96 10.31 -1.15 4.70
CA LEU A 96 10.80 -0.74 6.02
C LEU A 96 10.15 -1.59 7.13
N PRO A 97 10.91 -1.99 8.17
CA PRO A 97 10.33 -2.58 9.37
C PRO A 97 9.68 -1.48 10.22
N SER A 98 8.48 -1.74 10.71
CA SER A 98 7.60 -0.79 11.42
C SER A 98 7.75 -0.82 12.94
N ALA A 99 8.99 -0.96 13.35
CA ALA A 99 9.35 -1.67 14.55
C ALA A 99 10.38 -0.84 15.32
N PRO A 100 10.05 -0.12 16.41
CA PRO A 100 11.06 0.61 17.16
C PRO A 100 12.04 -0.38 17.78
N ARG A 101 13.36 -0.23 17.64
CA ARG A 101 14.34 -1.20 18.21
C ARG A 101 14.27 -1.42 19.74
N THR A 102 13.24 -0.93 20.44
CA THR A 102 13.02 -1.07 21.86
C THR A 102 11.55 -1.44 22.16
N ARG A 103 11.40 -2.53 22.93
CA ARG A 103 10.29 -3.04 23.77
C ARG A 103 8.81 -2.79 23.39
N TRP A 104 8.05 -3.89 23.40
CA TRP A 104 6.60 -4.05 23.22
C TRP A 104 6.06 -3.97 21.79
N SER A 105 4.95 -4.66 21.59
CA SER A 105 4.71 -5.62 20.50
C SER A 105 3.44 -5.30 19.73
N ALA A 106 3.61 -4.73 18.53
CA ALA A 106 2.75 -4.86 17.35
C ALA A 106 3.41 -4.05 16.24
N ARG A 107 3.94 -4.70 15.19
CA ARG A 107 4.79 -4.04 14.19
C ARG A 107 4.14 -4.16 12.81
N ARG A 108 3.53 -3.05 12.42
CA ARG A 108 2.62 -2.81 11.29
C ARG A 108 3.36 -2.17 10.11
N LEU A 109 3.81 -2.95 9.12
CA LEU A 109 4.81 -2.54 8.09
C LEU A 109 4.46 -1.20 7.43
N SER A 110 5.32 -0.18 7.44
CA SER A 110 5.05 1.09 6.74
C SER A 110 5.98 1.30 5.55
N TRP A 111 5.44 1.82 4.45
CA TRP A 111 6.18 1.95 3.18
C TRP A 111 6.33 3.40 2.76
N ARG A 112 7.25 3.67 1.82
CA ARG A 112 7.31 4.95 1.11
C ARG A 112 7.55 4.65 -0.36
N CYS A 113 6.50 4.76 -1.16
CA CYS A 113 6.65 4.89 -2.60
C CYS A 113 6.96 6.35 -2.89
N SER A 114 8.04 6.69 -3.59
CA SER A 114 8.23 8.03 -4.16
C SER A 114 8.21 7.89 -5.68
N ALA A 115 7.53 8.80 -6.36
CA ALA A 115 7.46 8.72 -7.80
C ALA A 115 8.81 9.12 -8.45
N SER A 116 9.23 8.42 -9.50
CA SER A 116 10.58 8.54 -10.10
C SER A 116 10.83 9.91 -10.78
N GLU A 117 12.08 10.36 -10.88
CA GLU A 117 12.46 11.66 -11.48
C GLU A 117 11.97 11.87 -12.94
N LYS A 118 11.74 10.80 -13.69
CA LYS A 118 11.09 10.87 -15.02
C LYS A 118 9.71 11.56 -14.96
N ARG A 119 9.09 11.64 -13.77
CA ARG A 119 7.80 12.30 -13.47
C ARG A 119 7.83 13.82 -13.49
N ALA A 120 8.92 14.47 -13.06
CA ALA A 120 8.94 15.93 -12.91
C ALA A 120 8.74 16.63 -14.26
N LYS A 121 9.16 15.99 -15.35
CA LYS A 121 9.12 16.53 -16.72
C LYS A 121 7.76 16.39 -17.43
N ASN A 122 6.82 15.61 -16.89
CA ASN A 122 5.55 15.30 -17.57
C ASN A 122 4.30 15.72 -16.77
N ARG A 123 4.45 16.70 -15.87
CA ARG A 123 3.32 17.32 -15.17
C ARG A 123 2.57 18.20 -16.18
N PRO A 124 1.26 18.02 -16.40
CA PRO A 124 0.47 18.99 -17.14
C PRO A 124 0.61 20.34 -16.42
N GLN A 125 1.06 21.36 -17.13
CA GLN A 125 1.00 22.73 -16.64
C GLN A 125 -0.49 23.03 -16.39
N PRO A 126 -0.90 23.49 -15.19
CA PRO A 126 -2.25 23.99 -15.01
C PRO A 126 -2.45 25.12 -16.03
N GLY A 127 -3.48 24.98 -16.86
CA GLY A 127 -3.66 25.76 -18.08
C GLY A 127 -3.54 27.26 -17.84
N ARG A 128 -2.74 27.92 -18.69
CA ARG A 128 -2.98 29.31 -19.04
C ARG A 128 -4.34 29.35 -19.72
N VAL A 129 -5.32 29.87 -19.01
CA VAL A 129 -6.53 30.42 -19.62
C VAL A 129 -6.05 31.58 -20.48
N PHE A 130 -6.28 31.48 -21.80
CA PHE A 130 -6.16 32.61 -22.73
C PHE A 130 -7.37 33.52 -22.55
#